data_AF-A0A1F7RVP5-F1
#
_entry.id   AF-A0A1F7RVP5-F1
#
_cell.length_a   1.000
_cell.length_b   1.000
_cell.length_c   1.000
_cell.angle_alpha   90.00
_cell.angle_beta   90.00
_cell.angle_gamma   90.00
#
_symmetry.space_group_name_H-M   'P 1'
#
loop_
_entity.id
_entity.type
_entity.pdbx_description
1 polymer ?
#
loop_
_entity_poly.entity_id
_entity_poly.type
_entity_poly.pdbx_seq_one_letter_code
_entity_poly.pdbx_strand_id
1 'polypeptide(L)'
;MEKNRTSPPPFLEVAVLEAEVVYKKGNTPLDPLLIEGKNNKAVDIKLTNFVPSLAEVPSKELEALKERAIKSGFDFIDFWAVDFDYQDGQPFEHHWQAYRTRKDRSLPTISNHEFDKYPKKGKYTACVKVVDIFGCDTSITVEVEI
;
A
#
# COMPACT_ATOMS: atom_id res chain seq x y z
N MET A 1 -16.75 -7.56 -14.38
CA MET A 1 -16.29 -7.89 -15.75
C MET A 1 -17.47 -7.76 -16.70
N GLU A 2 -17.39 -6.89 -17.71
CA GLU A 2 -18.44 -6.80 -18.74
C GLU A 2 -18.55 -8.13 -19.50
N LYS A 3 -19.79 -8.60 -19.68
CA LYS A 3 -20.10 -9.92 -20.25
C LYS A 3 -19.65 -10.12 -21.71
N ASN A 4 -19.20 -9.07 -22.40
CA ASN A 4 -18.92 -9.08 -23.84
C ASN A 4 -17.44 -8.88 -24.21
N ARG A 5 -16.52 -8.92 -23.24
CA ARG A 5 -15.11 -8.65 -23.51
C ARG A 5 -14.36 -9.94 -23.89
N THR A 6 -13.91 -10.04 -25.14
CA THR A 6 -13.26 -11.23 -25.74
C THR A 6 -11.72 -11.20 -25.69
N SER A 7 -11.12 -10.07 -25.34
CA SER A 7 -9.67 -9.93 -25.13
C SER A 7 -9.36 -9.46 -23.71
N PRO A 8 -8.26 -9.94 -23.10
CA PRO A 8 -7.83 -9.42 -21.81
C PRO A 8 -7.57 -7.91 -21.93
N PRO A 9 -7.77 -7.15 -20.85
CA PRO A 9 -7.43 -5.74 -20.86
C PRO A 9 -5.99 -5.52 -21.29
N PRO A 10 -5.73 -4.51 -22.15
CA PRO A 10 -4.38 -3.98 -22.29
C PRO A 10 -3.78 -3.76 -20.90
N PHE A 11 -2.49 -4.04 -20.75
CA PHE A 11 -1.74 -4.06 -19.49
C PHE A 11 -1.87 -2.77 -18.62
N LEU A 12 -2.39 -1.67 -19.16
CA LEU A 12 -2.50 -0.36 -18.50
C LEU A 12 -3.95 0.14 -18.32
N GLU A 13 -4.94 -0.70 -18.58
CA GLU A 13 -6.33 -0.41 -18.19
C GLU A 13 -6.57 -0.67 -16.69
N VAL A 14 -5.75 -1.50 -16.05
CA VAL A 14 -5.84 -1.83 -14.63
C VAL A 14 -4.56 -1.38 -13.95
N ALA A 15 -4.68 -0.74 -12.78
CA ALA A 15 -3.52 -0.34 -12.01
C ALA A 15 -2.74 -1.57 -11.51
N VAL A 16 -1.42 -1.44 -11.44
CA VAL A 16 -0.52 -2.41 -10.81
C VAL A 16 -0.06 -1.80 -9.50
N LEU A 17 -0.19 -2.54 -8.39
CA LEU A 17 0.32 -2.15 -7.09
C LEU A 17 1.00 -3.37 -6.46
N GLU A 18 2.23 -3.17 -5.99
CA GLU A 18 3.00 -4.20 -5.29
C GLU A 18 3.57 -3.60 -3.99
N ALA A 19 3.54 -4.40 -2.93
CA ALA A 19 4.08 -4.05 -1.64
C ALA A 19 4.67 -5.26 -0.93
N GLU A 20 5.64 -5.00 -0.07
CA GLU A 20 6.34 -6.00 0.72
C GLU A 20 6.32 -5.64 2.21
N VAL A 21 6.35 -6.67 3.05
CA VAL A 21 6.42 -6.52 4.50
C VAL A 21 7.86 -6.29 4.93
N VAL A 22 8.08 -5.28 5.77
CA VAL A 22 9.36 -4.94 6.37
C VAL A 22 9.29 -5.24 7.87
N TYR A 23 10.04 -6.25 8.30
CA TYR A 23 10.14 -6.62 9.71
C TYR A 23 11.25 -5.84 10.41
N LYS A 24 10.92 -5.24 11.55
CA LYS A 24 11.86 -4.57 12.45
C LYS A 24 11.85 -5.23 13.83
N LYS A 25 12.95 -5.10 14.56
CA LYS A 25 12.93 -5.40 15.99
C LYS A 25 12.10 -4.33 16.68
N GLY A 26 11.01 -4.72 17.33
CA GLY A 26 10.18 -3.83 18.12
C GLY A 26 10.99 -3.19 19.24
N ASN A 27 10.59 -1.97 19.63
CA ASN A 27 11.16 -1.31 20.79
C ASN A 27 10.82 -2.14 22.04
N THR A 28 11.85 -2.71 22.67
CA THR A 28 11.74 -3.28 24.01
C THR A 28 11.16 -2.23 24.96
N PRO A 29 10.06 -2.50 25.68
CA PRO A 29 9.56 -1.61 26.71
C PRO A 29 10.65 -1.35 27.76
N LEU A 30 10.77 -0.09 28.21
CA LEU A 30 11.65 0.28 29.33
C LEU A 30 11.17 -0.30 30.68
N ASP A 31 9.94 -0.84 30.73
CA ASP A 31 9.34 -1.44 31.91
C ASP A 31 9.52 -2.97 31.93
N PRO A 32 10.33 -3.52 32.88
CA PRO A 32 10.59 -4.95 33.00
C PRO A 32 9.35 -5.81 33.35
N LEU A 33 8.24 -5.21 33.78
CA LEU A 33 7.02 -5.94 34.14
C LEU A 33 6.10 -6.27 32.95
N LEU A 34 6.38 -5.71 31.76
CA LEU A 34 5.60 -5.97 30.53
C LEU A 34 6.20 -7.07 29.63
N ILE A 35 7.17 -7.83 30.14
CA ILE A 35 8.00 -8.79 29.38
C ILE A 35 7.25 -10.09 29.04
N GLU A 36 6.20 -10.45 29.76
CA GLU A 36 5.53 -11.74 29.54
C GLU A 36 4.59 -11.71 28.32
N GLY A 37 5.11 -12.18 27.18
CA GLY A 37 4.29 -12.66 26.05
C GLY A 37 4.23 -11.78 24.80
N LYS A 38 4.87 -10.60 24.78
CA LYS A 38 4.89 -9.75 23.57
C LYS A 38 5.92 -10.23 22.54
N ASN A 39 5.46 -10.41 21.30
CA ASN A 39 6.34 -10.57 20.16
C ASN A 39 7.05 -9.25 19.88
N ASN A 40 8.38 -9.26 19.97
CA ASN A 40 9.19 -8.08 19.76
C ASN A 40 9.44 -7.80 18.26
N LYS A 41 8.44 -8.07 17.41
CA LYS A 41 8.48 -7.84 15.96
C LYS A 41 7.55 -6.68 15.64
N ALA A 42 8.13 -5.61 15.13
CA ALA A 42 7.38 -4.50 14.56
C ALA A 42 7.29 -4.69 13.04
N VAL A 43 6.17 -4.30 12.47
CA VAL A 43 5.89 -4.44 11.04
C VAL A 43 5.70 -3.07 10.42
N ASP A 44 6.33 -2.89 9.27
CA ASP A 44 6.09 -1.82 8.33
C ASP A 44 5.82 -2.40 6.94
N ILE A 45 5.26 -1.60 6.04
CA ILE A 45 5.01 -1.97 4.66
C ILE A 45 5.82 -1.05 3.75
N LYS A 46 6.39 -1.63 2.69
CA LYS A 46 7.11 -0.92 1.63
C LYS A 46 6.36 -1.10 0.31
N LEU A 47 6.07 0.01 -0.38
CA LEU A 47 5.67 -0.02 -1.78
C LEU A 47 6.88 -0.37 -2.65
N THR A 48 6.73 -1.36 -3.54
CA THR A 48 7.81 -1.81 -4.43
C THR A 48 7.56 -1.43 -5.88
N ASN A 49 6.31 -1.42 -6.31
CA ASN A 49 5.92 -1.04 -7.65
C ASN A 49 4.53 -0.40 -7.66
N PHE A 50 4.34 0.57 -8.55
CA PHE A 50 3.03 1.14 -8.81
C PHE A 50 2.95 1.60 -10.27
N VAL A 51 1.84 1.29 -10.94
CA VAL A 51 1.50 1.81 -12.27
C VAL A 51 0.02 2.18 -12.22
N PRO A 52 -0.37 3.46 -12.39
CA PRO A 52 -1.77 3.87 -12.33
C PRO A 52 -2.57 3.29 -13.51
N SER A 53 -3.89 3.23 -13.37
CA SER A 53 -4.76 3.01 -14.52
C SER A 53 -4.76 4.26 -15.40
N LEU A 54 -4.60 4.09 -16.71
CA LEU A 54 -4.63 5.18 -17.69
C LEU A 54 -5.89 5.12 -18.57
N ALA A 55 -6.94 4.42 -18.12
CA ALA A 55 -8.16 4.21 -18.89
C ALA A 55 -8.90 5.53 -19.21
N GLU A 56 -8.82 6.53 -18.33
CA GLU A 56 -9.49 7.83 -18.51
C GLU A 56 -8.63 8.86 -19.26
N VAL A 57 -7.39 8.51 -19.61
CA VAL A 57 -6.43 9.44 -20.22
C VAL A 57 -6.69 9.60 -21.72
N PRO A 58 -6.80 10.84 -22.25
CA PRO A 58 -6.95 11.08 -23.68
C PRO A 58 -5.80 10.49 -24.52
N SER A 59 -6.13 9.93 -25.69
CA SER A 59 -5.16 9.23 -26.55
C SER A 59 -3.95 10.06 -26.98
N LYS A 60 -4.08 11.39 -27.02
CA LYS A 60 -2.99 12.31 -27.39
C LYS A 60 -1.84 12.32 -26.38
N GLU A 61 -2.13 12.08 -25.11
CA GLU A 61 -1.17 12.14 -24.00
C GLU A 61 -0.83 10.75 -23.44
N LEU A 62 -1.57 9.73 -23.88
CA LEU A 62 -1.49 8.38 -23.37
C LEU A 62 -0.07 7.80 -23.45
N GLU A 63 0.59 7.84 -24.61
CA GLU A 63 1.91 7.23 -24.78
C GLU A 63 2.99 7.87 -23.89
N ALA A 64 2.97 9.20 -23.74
CA ALA A 64 3.90 9.91 -22.87
C ALA A 64 3.66 9.57 -21.38
N LEU A 65 2.39 9.44 -20.97
CA LEU A 65 2.02 9.06 -19.62
C LEU A 65 2.33 7.60 -19.32
N LYS A 66 2.18 6.69 -20.29
CA LYS A 66 2.58 5.27 -20.17
C LYS A 66 4.07 5.13 -19.90
N GLU A 67 4.91 5.80 -20.70
CA GLU A 67 6.37 5.74 -20.52
C GLU A 67 6.78 6.26 -19.13
N ARG A 68 6.16 7.38 -18.70
CA ARG A 68 6.41 7.96 -17.38
C ARG A 68 5.94 7.04 -16.25
N ALA A 69 4.77 6.43 -16.37
CA ALA A 69 4.22 5.52 -15.38
C ALA A 69 5.12 4.30 -15.16
N ILE A 70 5.70 3.75 -16.23
CA ILE A 70 6.66 2.64 -16.15
C ILE A 70 7.97 3.06 -15.48
N LYS A 71 8.45 4.28 -15.76
CA LYS A 71 9.73 4.77 -15.23
C LYS A 71 9.65 5.31 -13.81
N SER A 72 8.54 5.92 -13.42
CA SER A 72 8.42 6.70 -12.19
C SER A 72 6.98 6.67 -11.66
N GLY A 73 6.41 5.47 -11.56
CA GLY A 73 5.01 5.29 -11.18
C GLY A 73 4.62 5.89 -9.82
N PHE A 74 5.50 5.87 -8.82
CA PHE A 74 5.21 6.50 -7.52
C PHE A 74 4.91 8.01 -7.59
N ASP A 75 5.35 8.71 -8.64
CA ASP A 75 4.99 10.12 -8.86
C ASP A 75 3.49 10.33 -9.05
N PHE A 76 2.77 9.28 -9.43
CA PHE A 76 1.32 9.30 -9.62
C PHE A 76 0.54 9.05 -8.33
N ILE A 77 1.21 8.74 -7.21
CA ILE A 77 0.53 8.50 -5.93
C ILE A 77 0.37 9.82 -5.17
N ASP A 78 -0.87 10.20 -4.89
CA ASP A 78 -1.18 11.35 -4.04
C ASP A 78 -1.40 10.95 -2.57
N PHE A 79 -1.97 9.79 -2.32
CA PHE A 79 -2.27 9.27 -0.99
C PHE A 79 -2.02 7.76 -0.93
N TRP A 80 -1.51 7.26 0.19
CA TRP A 80 -1.57 5.84 0.49
C TRP A 80 -1.72 5.59 1.99
N ALA A 81 -2.30 4.45 2.32
CA ALA A 81 -2.57 4.03 3.69
C ALA A 81 -2.37 2.52 3.85
N VAL A 82 -2.15 2.12 5.09
CA VAL A 82 -1.98 0.73 5.50
C VAL A 82 -2.94 0.45 6.65
N ASP A 83 -3.69 -0.63 6.49
CA ASP A 83 -4.38 -1.33 7.56
C ASP A 83 -3.56 -2.59 7.89
N PHE A 84 -2.95 -2.66 9.08
CA PHE A 84 -2.04 -3.76 9.43
C PHE A 84 -2.75 -5.05 9.90
N ASP A 85 -4.05 -4.98 10.21
CA ASP A 85 -4.87 -6.10 10.68
C ASP A 85 -6.22 -6.11 9.93
N TYR A 86 -6.15 -6.08 8.61
CA TYR A 86 -7.31 -6.01 7.73
C TYR A 86 -8.18 -7.26 7.86
N GLN A 87 -9.49 -7.03 8.02
CA GLN A 87 -10.50 -8.08 8.08
C GLN A 87 -11.55 -7.85 6.97
N ASP A 88 -11.81 -8.88 6.18
CA ASP A 88 -12.79 -8.80 5.11
C ASP A 88 -14.20 -8.49 5.65
N GLY A 89 -14.89 -7.55 5.00
CA GLY A 89 -16.21 -7.06 5.42
C GLY A 89 -16.20 -6.08 6.60
N GLN A 90 -15.04 -5.74 7.17
CA GLN A 90 -14.92 -4.65 8.15
C GLN A 90 -14.49 -3.33 7.47
N PRO A 91 -14.75 -2.17 8.10
CA PRO A 91 -14.21 -0.90 7.63
C PRO A 91 -12.67 -0.95 7.61
N PHE A 92 -12.09 -0.34 6.58
CA PHE A 92 -10.63 -0.19 6.49
C PHE A 92 -10.12 0.73 7.60
N GLU A 93 -9.23 0.22 8.44
CA GLU A 93 -8.64 1.00 9.53
C GLU A 93 -7.34 1.68 9.06
N HIS A 94 -7.32 3.01 9.10
CA HIS A 94 -6.17 3.83 8.72
C HIS A 94 -5.10 3.85 9.81
N HIS A 95 -4.51 2.69 10.11
CA HIS A 95 -3.44 2.54 11.09
C HIS A 95 -2.25 3.46 10.76
N TRP A 96 -1.91 3.55 9.48
CA TRP A 96 -0.90 4.47 8.97
C TRP A 96 -1.31 5.05 7.62
N GLN A 97 -0.94 6.30 7.35
CA GLN A 97 -1.19 6.96 6.08
C GLN A 97 -0.15 8.04 5.77
N ALA A 98 0.10 8.26 4.48
CA ALA A 98 0.89 9.38 3.97
C ALA A 98 0.27 9.95 2.70
N TYR A 99 0.49 11.24 2.49
CA TYR A 99 -0.03 11.96 1.34
C TYR A 99 0.88 13.11 0.94
N ARG A 100 0.84 13.47 -0.34
CA ARG A 100 1.57 14.63 -0.85
C ARG A 100 0.82 15.92 -0.48
N THR A 101 1.58 16.97 -0.19
CA THR A 101 1.01 18.30 0.03
C THR A 101 1.51 19.26 -1.04
N ARG A 102 0.86 20.43 -1.16
CA ARG A 102 1.35 21.48 -2.07
C ARG A 102 2.75 21.98 -1.71
N LYS A 103 3.12 21.92 -0.43
CA LYS A 103 4.41 22.41 0.10
C LYS A 103 5.50 21.34 0.00
N ASP A 104 5.16 20.12 0.37
CA ASP A 104 6.05 18.97 0.31
C ASP A 104 5.46 17.93 -0.64
N ARG A 105 6.12 17.78 -1.79
CA ARG A 105 5.73 16.81 -2.81
C ARG A 105 6.37 15.46 -2.56
N SER A 106 7.19 15.24 -1.55
CA SER A 106 7.74 13.91 -1.29
C SER A 106 6.64 12.94 -0.83
N LEU A 107 6.85 11.65 -1.07
CA LEU A 107 5.99 10.59 -0.55
C LEU A 107 6.88 9.48 0.00
N PRO A 108 6.76 9.09 1.27
CA PRO A 108 7.48 7.96 1.80
C PRO A 108 6.97 6.68 1.12
N THR A 109 7.90 5.84 0.68
CA THR A 109 7.59 4.53 0.08
C THR A 109 7.62 3.39 1.09
N ILE A 110 7.96 3.68 2.34
CA ILE A 110 7.94 2.73 3.46
C ILE A 110 7.17 3.39 4.60
N SER A 111 6.29 2.64 5.25
CA SER A 111 5.66 3.10 6.48
C SER A 111 6.69 3.20 7.61
N ASN A 112 6.38 4.06 8.58
CA ASN A 112 7.17 4.21 9.80
C ASN A 112 6.27 4.08 11.04
N HIS A 113 5.31 3.16 10.97
CA HIS A 113 4.37 2.93 12.05
C HIS A 113 4.95 1.99 13.12
N GLU A 114 5.82 1.07 12.70
CA GLU A 114 6.41 0.04 13.57
C GLU A 114 5.33 -0.75 14.32
N PHE A 115 4.33 -1.25 13.58
CA PHE A 115 3.15 -1.86 14.17
C PHE A 115 3.49 -3.16 14.91
N ASP A 116 3.20 -3.21 16.21
CA ASP A 116 3.51 -4.33 17.11
C ASP A 116 2.28 -4.87 17.86
N LYS A 117 1.08 -4.36 17.54
CA LYS A 117 -0.16 -4.61 18.29
C LYS A 117 -0.86 -5.92 17.94
N TYR A 118 -0.14 -6.88 17.37
CA TYR A 118 -0.68 -8.19 17.04
C TYR A 118 -0.94 -9.01 18.32
N PRO A 119 -2.15 -9.53 18.54
CA PRO A 119 -2.52 -10.15 19.81
C PRO A 119 -1.80 -11.49 20.07
N LYS A 120 -1.45 -12.25 19.02
CA LYS A 120 -0.79 -13.56 19.13
C LYS A 120 0.21 -13.76 17.98
N LYS A 121 1.07 -14.78 18.11
CA LYS A 121 1.83 -15.28 16.96
C LYS A 121 0.88 -15.89 15.93
N GLY A 122 1.12 -15.65 14.66
CA GLY A 122 0.27 -16.14 13.60
C GLY A 122 0.37 -15.37 12.30
N LYS A 123 -0.50 -15.75 11.37
CA LYS A 123 -0.67 -15.09 10.07
C LYS A 123 -1.75 -14.03 10.18
N TYR A 124 -1.41 -12.85 9.71
CA TYR A 124 -2.28 -11.68 9.61
C TYR A 124 -2.32 -11.20 8.17
N THR A 125 -3.29 -10.37 7.84
CA THR A 125 -3.40 -9.74 6.53
C THR A 125 -3.33 -8.24 6.72
N ALA A 126 -2.36 -7.60 6.06
CA ALA A 126 -2.36 -6.16 5.94
C ALA A 126 -2.96 -5.77 4.58
N CYS A 127 -3.73 -4.69 4.55
CA CYS A 127 -4.28 -4.12 3.33
C CYS A 127 -3.60 -2.77 3.06
N VAL A 128 -3.12 -2.63 1.83
CA VAL A 128 -2.45 -1.43 1.34
C VAL A 128 -3.38 -0.76 0.35
N LYS A 129 -3.68 0.51 0.55
CA LYS A 129 -4.52 1.31 -0.33
C LYS A 129 -3.73 2.49 -0.87
N VAL A 130 -3.77 2.68 -2.18
CA VAL A 130 -3.19 3.81 -2.91
C VAL A 130 -4.30 4.56 -3.62
N VAL A 131 -4.23 5.89 -3.60
CA VAL A 131 -5.05 6.77 -4.42
C VAL A 131 -4.12 7.60 -5.30
N ASP A 132 -4.33 7.53 -6.61
CA ASP A 132 -3.51 8.23 -7.59
C ASP A 132 -4.02 9.65 -7.90
N ILE A 133 -3.23 10.39 -8.70
CA ILE A 133 -3.55 11.76 -9.14
C ILE A 133 -4.82 11.87 -10.00
N PHE A 134 -5.32 10.75 -10.54
CA PHE A 134 -6.57 10.69 -11.28
C PHE A 134 -7.76 10.43 -10.34
N GLY A 135 -7.49 10.17 -9.06
CA GLY A 135 -8.49 9.87 -8.03
C GLY A 135 -8.91 8.40 -8.02
N CYS A 136 -8.24 7.53 -8.78
CA CYS A 136 -8.53 6.09 -8.76
C CYS A 136 -7.90 5.44 -7.52
N ASP A 137 -8.68 4.60 -6.84
CA ASP A 137 -8.19 3.80 -5.72
C ASP A 137 -7.74 2.41 -6.18
N THR A 138 -6.62 1.95 -5.63
CA THR A 138 -6.08 0.61 -5.84
C THR A 138 -5.70 0.02 -4.50
N SER A 139 -6.21 -1.18 -4.20
CA SER A 139 -5.92 -1.87 -2.94
C SER A 139 -5.39 -3.26 -3.17
N ILE A 140 -4.40 -3.67 -2.37
CA ILE A 140 -3.86 -5.03 -2.34
C ILE A 140 -3.75 -5.53 -0.91
N THR A 141 -3.80 -6.84 -0.72
CA THR A 141 -3.54 -7.49 0.57
C THR A 141 -2.17 -8.15 0.58
N VAL A 142 -1.44 -8.03 1.68
CA VAL A 142 -0.16 -8.68 1.92
C VAL A 142 -0.23 -9.54 3.18
N GLU A 143 0.36 -10.73 3.15
CA GLU A 143 0.40 -11.62 4.31
C GLU A 143 1.53 -11.19 5.27
N VAL A 144 1.21 -11.05 6.54
CA VAL A 144 2.15 -10.68 7.62
C VAL A 144 2.27 -11.85 8.59
N GLU A 145 3.50 -12.28 8.88
CA GLU A 145 3.77 -13.38 9.81
C GLU A 145 4.50 -12.89 11.07
N ILE A 146 3.85 -13.06 12.21
CA ILE A 146 4.29 -12.59 13.53
C ILE A 146 4.83 -13.74 14.39
#